data_AF-A0A8T3RIX7-F1
#
_entry.id   AF-A0A8T3RIX7-F1
#
_cell.length_a   1.000
_cell.length_b   1.000
_cell.length_c   1.000
_cell.angle_alpha   90.00
_cell.angle_beta   90.00
_cell.angle_gamma   90.00
#
_symmetry.space_group_name_H-M   'P 1'
#
loop_
_entity.id
_entity.type
_entity.pdbx_description
1 polymer ?
#
loop_
_entity_poly.entity_id
_entity_poly.type
_entity_poly.pdbx_seq_one_letter_code
_entity_poly.pdbx_strand_id
1 'polypeptide(L)'
;MVYMRHAATVFRCDLAASVKALAAKVPVQIEPLSRDEHDILYDFLSKHVRKDIIDWRLGEGWMPMVGFYRNKPIGVSWYSTQPLYLASLGLYLNYGGGSGYIEGTMTDESLRGMGVAPAIRSQICAHLRELGCKQVFVCAGDDNEASHAVARRCGFEPYEAITLTRFLGLRHYERHLL
;
A
#
# COMPACT_ATOMS: atom_id res chain seq x y z
N MET A 1 27.67 18.47 -3.43
CA MET A 1 26.39 19.11 -3.06
C MET A 1 25.28 18.17 -3.44
N VAL A 2 24.63 17.51 -2.48
CA VAL A 2 23.55 16.56 -2.78
C VAL A 2 22.22 17.30 -2.64
N TYR A 3 21.68 17.71 -3.79
CA TYR A 3 20.30 18.12 -3.93
C TYR A 3 19.49 16.88 -4.29
N MET A 4 18.57 16.46 -3.43
CA MET A 4 17.64 15.38 -3.72
C MET A 4 16.22 15.91 -3.58
N ARG A 5 15.41 15.69 -4.61
CA ARG A 5 13.98 15.98 -4.61
C ARG A 5 13.22 14.67 -4.81
N HIS A 6 12.28 14.37 -3.93
CA HIS A 6 11.38 13.23 -4.05
C HIS A 6 9.95 13.74 -3.98
N ALA A 7 9.12 13.31 -4.91
CA ALA A 7 7.74 13.72 -4.97
C ALA A 7 6.85 12.48 -4.98
N ALA A 8 5.73 12.58 -4.28
CA ALA A 8 4.76 11.51 -4.15
C ALA A 8 3.35 12.07 -4.12
N THR A 9 2.43 11.29 -4.66
CA THR A 9 1.01 11.56 -4.63
C THR A 9 0.36 10.63 -3.61
N VAL A 10 -0.38 11.22 -2.69
CA VAL A 10 -1.30 10.53 -1.78
C VAL A 10 -2.66 10.50 -2.45
N PHE A 11 -3.24 9.30 -2.50
CA PHE A 11 -4.60 9.10 -2.95
C PHE A 11 -5.50 8.69 -1.79
N ARG A 12 -6.76 9.11 -1.86
CA ARG A 12 -7.80 8.82 -0.87
C ARG A 12 -8.94 8.04 -1.51
N CYS A 13 -9.46 7.06 -0.79
CA CYS A 13 -10.72 6.39 -1.09
C CYS A 13 -11.66 6.58 0.11
N ASP A 14 -12.87 7.09 -0.15
CA ASP A 14 -13.94 7.13 0.85
C ASP A 14 -14.63 5.76 0.91
N LEU A 15 -14.69 5.16 2.09
CA LEU A 15 -15.27 3.83 2.33
C LEU A 15 -16.79 3.87 2.57
N ALA A 16 -17.37 5.05 2.80
CA ALA A 16 -18.83 5.23 2.84
C ALA A 16 -19.44 5.09 1.44
N ALA A 17 -18.70 5.49 0.41
CA ALA A 17 -19.00 5.10 -0.96
C ALA A 17 -18.75 3.59 -1.12
N SER A 18 -19.59 2.90 -1.90
CA SER A 18 -19.41 1.47 -2.13
C SER A 18 -18.05 1.19 -2.77
N VAL A 19 -17.15 0.57 -2.01
CA VAL A 19 -15.87 0.09 -2.53
C VAL A 19 -16.17 -0.93 -3.62
N LYS A 20 -15.72 -0.65 -4.85
CA LYS A 20 -15.90 -1.57 -5.96
C LYS A 20 -15.07 -2.84 -5.70
N ALA A 21 -15.73 -3.96 -5.48
CA ALA A 21 -15.07 -5.26 -5.48
C ALA A 21 -14.46 -5.51 -6.87
N LEU A 22 -13.15 -5.72 -6.92
CA LEU A 22 -12.43 -5.97 -8.17
C LEU A 22 -11.97 -7.42 -8.20
N ALA A 23 -12.31 -8.11 -9.29
CA ALA A 23 -11.82 -9.45 -9.54
C ALA A 23 -10.54 -9.43 -10.39
N ALA A 24 -9.62 -10.35 -10.09
CA ALA A 24 -8.53 -10.69 -10.97
C ALA A 24 -9.04 -11.57 -12.14
N LYS A 25 -8.28 -11.63 -13.23
CA LYS A 25 -8.55 -12.50 -14.40
C LYS A 25 -8.22 -13.97 -14.14
N VAL A 26 -7.51 -14.25 -13.04
CA VAL A 26 -7.19 -15.59 -12.56
C VAL A 26 -7.92 -15.81 -11.22
N PRO A 27 -8.28 -17.05 -10.85
CA PRO A 27 -9.01 -17.32 -9.62
C PRO A 27 -8.07 -17.15 -8.41
N VAL A 28 -8.10 -15.97 -7.80
CA VAL A 28 -7.28 -15.63 -6.64
C VAL A 28 -8.12 -15.73 -5.37
N GLN A 29 -7.63 -16.47 -4.39
CA GLN A 29 -8.13 -16.40 -3.01
C GLN A 29 -7.37 -15.29 -2.28
N ILE A 30 -8.08 -14.38 -1.62
CA ILE A 30 -7.46 -13.21 -0.97
C ILE A 30 -7.88 -13.21 0.50
N GLU A 31 -6.89 -13.20 1.39
CA GLU A 31 -7.12 -13.27 2.82
C GLU A 31 -6.02 -12.55 3.63
N PRO A 32 -6.35 -12.04 4.83
CA PRO A 32 -5.34 -11.55 5.75
C PRO A 32 -4.51 -12.73 6.24
N LEU A 33 -3.19 -12.58 6.27
CA LEU A 33 -2.33 -13.64 6.80
C LEU A 33 -2.34 -13.61 8.33
N SER A 34 -2.45 -14.78 8.96
CA SER A 34 -2.30 -14.89 10.40
C SER A 34 -0.82 -14.78 10.81
N ARG A 35 -0.56 -14.49 12.10
CA ARG A 35 0.80 -14.36 12.63
C ARG A 35 1.65 -15.62 12.45
N ASP A 36 1.01 -16.78 12.52
CA ASP A 36 1.69 -18.08 12.46
C ASP A 36 2.06 -18.46 11.01
N GLU A 37 1.54 -17.74 10.02
CA GLU A 37 1.73 -18.03 8.59
C GLU A 37 2.73 -17.08 7.92
N HIS A 38 3.35 -16.17 8.67
CA HIS A 38 4.26 -15.15 8.13
C HIS A 38 5.46 -15.71 7.38
N ASP A 39 5.84 -16.98 7.59
CA ASP A 39 6.91 -17.63 6.84
C ASP A 39 6.66 -17.63 5.31
N ILE A 40 5.40 -17.70 4.91
CA ILE A 40 4.97 -17.58 3.51
C ILE A 40 5.41 -16.24 2.90
N LEU A 41 5.44 -15.17 3.70
CA LEU A 41 5.88 -13.85 3.23
C LEU A 41 7.37 -13.83 2.95
N TYR A 42 8.20 -14.46 3.78
CA TYR A 42 9.64 -14.48 3.56
C TYR A 42 9.96 -15.21 2.26
N ASP A 43 9.34 -16.36 2.01
CA ASP A 43 9.56 -17.11 0.78
C ASP A 43 9.14 -16.31 -0.46
N PHE A 44 7.96 -15.67 -0.41
CA PHE A 44 7.45 -14.89 -1.53
C PHE A 44 8.25 -13.60 -1.76
N LEU A 45 8.65 -12.90 -0.70
CA LEU A 45 9.22 -11.56 -0.77
C LEU A 45 10.74 -11.51 -0.73
N SER A 46 11.43 -12.58 -0.32
CA SER A 46 12.88 -12.63 -0.13
C SER A 46 13.69 -12.10 -1.32
N LYS A 47 13.16 -12.23 -2.54
CA LYS A 47 13.80 -11.72 -3.78
C LYS A 47 13.74 -10.21 -3.94
N HIS A 48 12.81 -9.54 -3.26
CA HIS A 48 12.49 -8.13 -3.48
C HIS A 48 12.59 -7.29 -2.20
N VAL A 49 12.40 -7.92 -1.04
CA VAL A 49 12.36 -7.25 0.26
C VAL A 49 13.22 -8.02 1.25
N ARG A 50 14.11 -7.30 1.93
CA ARG A 50 14.94 -7.87 2.99
C ARG A 50 14.08 -8.29 4.17
N LYS A 51 14.48 -9.37 4.86
CA LYS A 51 13.77 -9.93 6.01
C LYS A 51 13.51 -8.88 7.12
N ASP A 52 14.51 -8.05 7.42
CA ASP A 52 14.41 -7.02 8.45
C ASP A 52 13.31 -5.98 8.18
N ILE A 53 13.00 -5.70 6.92
CA ILE A 53 11.89 -4.81 6.54
C ILE A 53 10.52 -5.48 6.78
N ILE A 54 10.43 -6.78 6.54
CA ILE A 54 9.22 -7.56 6.81
C ILE A 54 9.00 -7.63 8.32
N ASP A 55 10.03 -7.96 9.08
CA ASP A 55 10.01 -7.99 10.55
C ASP A 55 9.61 -6.64 11.13
N TRP A 56 10.19 -5.55 10.62
CA TRP A 56 9.85 -4.19 11.05
C TRP A 56 8.38 -3.87 10.80
N ARG A 57 7.85 -4.15 9.60
CA ARG A 57 6.43 -3.91 9.29
C ARG A 57 5.52 -4.64 10.27
N LEU A 58 5.79 -5.91 10.52
CA LEU A 58 5.01 -6.72 11.47
C LEU A 58 5.10 -6.17 12.90
N GLY A 59 6.29 -5.72 13.32
CA GLY A 59 6.50 -5.09 14.63
C GLY A 59 5.76 -3.75 14.80
N GLU A 60 5.65 -2.97 13.74
CA GLU A 60 4.89 -1.70 13.70
C GLU A 60 3.38 -1.91 13.53
N GLY A 61 2.89 -3.15 13.53
CA GLY A 61 1.47 -3.47 13.44
C GLY A 61 0.90 -3.43 12.02
N TRP A 62 1.74 -3.47 10.98
CA TRP A 62 1.28 -3.68 9.62
C TRP A 62 0.78 -5.10 9.43
N MET A 63 -0.35 -5.22 8.76
CA MET A 63 -0.98 -6.47 8.43
C MET A 63 -0.86 -6.74 6.93
N PRO A 64 -0.44 -7.94 6.52
CA PRO A 64 -0.42 -8.35 5.12
C PRO A 64 -1.78 -8.89 4.67
N MET A 65 -2.24 -8.47 3.50
CA MET A 65 -3.30 -9.13 2.74
C MET A 65 -2.64 -9.87 1.57
N VAL A 66 -2.85 -11.17 1.47
CA VAL A 66 -2.15 -12.03 0.51
C VAL A 66 -3.13 -12.61 -0.50
N GLY A 67 -2.74 -12.61 -1.77
CA GLY A 67 -3.45 -13.29 -2.84
C GLY A 67 -2.79 -14.62 -3.16
N PHE A 68 -3.57 -15.69 -3.21
CA PHE A 68 -3.14 -17.06 -3.51
C PHE A 68 -3.72 -17.55 -4.83
N TYR A 69 -2.90 -18.24 -5.62
CA TYR A 69 -3.35 -18.99 -6.80
C TYR A 69 -2.71 -20.37 -6.78
N ARG A 70 -3.54 -21.42 -6.76
CA ARG A 70 -3.10 -22.83 -6.62
C ARG A 70 -2.21 -23.03 -5.40
N ASN A 71 -2.64 -22.51 -4.25
CA ASN A 71 -1.95 -22.56 -2.95
C ASN A 71 -0.55 -21.92 -2.93
N LYS A 72 -0.26 -21.03 -3.88
CA LYS A 72 0.99 -20.25 -3.91
C LYS A 72 0.70 -18.76 -3.74
N PRO A 73 1.46 -18.03 -2.92
CA PRO A 73 1.34 -16.59 -2.85
C PRO A 73 1.74 -15.98 -4.20
N ILE A 74 0.89 -15.13 -4.74
CA ILE A 74 1.08 -14.43 -6.03
C ILE A 74 0.99 -12.91 -5.91
N GLY A 75 0.68 -12.41 -4.71
CA GLY A 75 0.66 -10.99 -4.43
C GLY A 75 0.46 -10.73 -2.96
N VAL A 76 0.94 -9.57 -2.51
CA VAL A 76 0.75 -9.08 -1.14
C VAL A 76 0.52 -7.59 -1.19
N SER A 77 -0.26 -7.07 -0.25
CA SER A 77 -0.27 -5.64 0.05
C SER A 77 -0.38 -5.46 1.55
N TRP A 78 0.33 -4.48 2.07
CA TRP A 78 0.36 -4.18 3.49
C TRP A 78 -0.71 -3.14 3.82
N TYR A 79 -1.34 -3.27 4.97
CA TYR A 79 -2.28 -2.29 5.48
C TYR A 79 -2.13 -2.04 6.98
N SER A 80 -2.62 -0.90 7.44
CA SER A 80 -2.62 -0.53 8.86
C SER A 80 -3.74 0.46 9.16
N THR A 81 -4.18 0.51 10.42
CA THR A 81 -5.04 1.57 10.97
C THR A 81 -4.23 2.59 11.78
N GLN A 82 -2.93 2.37 11.94
CA GLN A 82 -1.98 3.28 12.58
C GLN A 82 -1.35 4.23 11.55
N PRO A 83 -0.83 5.39 11.99
CA PRO A 83 -0.11 6.32 11.10
C PRO A 83 0.96 5.63 10.24
N LEU A 84 0.98 5.96 8.96
CA LEU A 84 1.87 5.34 7.96
C LEU A 84 3.23 6.04 7.96
N TYR A 85 4.30 5.34 8.30
CA TYR A 85 5.66 5.82 8.02
C TYR A 85 6.03 5.61 6.55
N LEU A 86 6.13 6.69 5.78
CA LEU A 86 6.62 6.64 4.41
C LEU A 86 8.14 6.71 4.39
N ALA A 87 8.80 5.56 4.27
CA ALA A 87 10.26 5.50 4.25
C ALA A 87 10.88 6.32 3.09
N SER A 88 10.22 6.37 1.93
CA SER A 88 10.67 7.13 0.75
C SER A 88 10.73 8.64 1.01
N LEU A 89 9.84 9.16 1.86
CA LEU A 89 9.81 10.58 2.24
C LEU A 89 10.44 10.83 3.62
N GLY A 90 10.58 9.81 4.45
CA GLY A 90 11.08 9.93 5.82
C GLY A 90 10.15 10.71 6.74
N LEU A 91 8.83 10.51 6.62
CA LEU A 91 7.79 11.17 7.42
C LEU A 91 6.65 10.20 7.77
N TYR A 92 5.89 10.54 8.83
CA TYR A 92 4.64 9.86 9.17
C TYR A 92 3.43 10.60 8.56
N LEU A 93 2.56 9.86 7.88
CA LEU A 93 1.25 10.31 7.47
C LEU A 93 0.21 9.94 8.52
N ASN A 94 -0.48 10.96 9.03
CA ASN A 94 -1.60 10.80 9.95
C ASN A 94 -2.76 11.68 9.49
N TYR A 95 -3.80 11.06 8.94
CA TYR A 95 -5.04 11.73 8.52
C TYR A 95 -6.17 11.63 9.57
N GLY A 96 -5.83 11.26 10.81
CA GLY A 96 -6.75 11.23 11.94
C GLY A 96 -7.51 9.90 12.09
N GLY A 97 -8.39 9.87 13.11
CA GLY A 97 -9.15 8.68 13.48
C GLY A 97 -10.08 8.18 12.38
N GLY A 98 -10.19 6.86 12.25
CA GLY A 98 -10.99 6.20 11.21
C GLY A 98 -10.31 6.19 9.83
N SER A 99 -8.99 6.39 9.77
CA SER A 99 -8.21 6.28 8.53
C SER A 99 -7.48 4.94 8.49
N GLY A 100 -7.55 4.28 7.34
CA GLY A 100 -6.69 3.14 7.01
C GLY A 100 -5.61 3.53 6.01
N TYR A 101 -4.53 2.76 5.96
CA TYR A 101 -3.40 2.99 5.08
C TYR A 101 -3.05 1.71 4.33
N ILE A 102 -2.66 1.84 3.07
CA ILE A 102 -2.20 0.73 2.24
C ILE A 102 -0.84 1.09 1.64
N GLU A 103 0.12 0.17 1.73
CA GLU A 103 1.46 0.35 1.18
C GLU A 103 2.02 -0.98 0.64
N GLY A 104 3.12 -0.89 -0.12
CA GLY A 104 3.97 -2.04 -0.44
C GLY A 104 3.27 -3.15 -1.23
N THR A 105 2.34 -2.79 -2.12
CA THR A 105 1.66 -3.77 -2.98
C THR A 105 2.66 -4.40 -3.96
N MET A 106 2.77 -5.72 -3.95
CA MET A 106 3.56 -6.50 -4.90
C MET A 106 2.72 -7.61 -5.52
N THR A 107 3.06 -7.99 -6.74
CA THR A 107 2.42 -9.06 -7.50
C THR A 107 3.51 -9.83 -8.23
N ASP A 108 3.39 -11.15 -8.26
CA ASP A 108 4.23 -12.05 -9.06
C ASP A 108 4.34 -11.51 -10.48
N GLU A 109 5.56 -11.45 -10.99
CA GLU A 109 5.85 -10.80 -12.27
C GLU A 109 5.10 -11.44 -13.43
N SER A 110 4.93 -12.77 -13.39
CA SER A 110 4.23 -13.54 -14.42
C SER A 110 2.71 -13.31 -14.44
N LEU A 111 2.17 -12.70 -13.38
CA LEU A 111 0.73 -12.41 -13.22
C LEU A 111 0.43 -10.91 -13.20
N ARG A 112 1.41 -10.05 -13.48
CA ARG A 112 1.18 -8.62 -13.68
C ARG A 112 0.20 -8.40 -14.84
N GLY A 113 -0.64 -7.36 -14.72
CA GLY A 113 -1.72 -7.10 -15.68
C GLY A 113 -2.96 -8.00 -15.54
N MET A 114 -2.92 -9.04 -14.71
CA MET A 114 -4.07 -9.92 -14.44
C MET A 114 -5.04 -9.36 -13.38
N GLY A 115 -4.80 -8.17 -12.86
CA GLY A 115 -5.70 -7.52 -11.89
C GLY A 115 -5.55 -8.00 -10.44
N VAL A 116 -4.48 -8.72 -10.12
CA VAL A 116 -4.21 -9.22 -8.74
C VAL A 116 -4.08 -8.07 -7.74
N ALA A 117 -3.20 -7.08 -7.99
CA ALA A 117 -3.02 -5.94 -7.10
C ALA A 117 -4.32 -5.14 -6.84
N PRO A 118 -5.12 -4.76 -7.86
CA PRO A 118 -6.42 -4.13 -7.63
C PRO A 118 -7.39 -4.99 -6.82
N ALA A 119 -7.42 -6.31 -7.04
CA ALA A 119 -8.27 -7.23 -6.28
C ALA A 119 -7.88 -7.24 -4.80
N ILE A 120 -6.59 -7.38 -4.50
CA ILE A 120 -6.06 -7.34 -3.12
C ILE A 120 -6.41 -6.01 -2.44
N ARG A 121 -6.19 -4.87 -3.10
CA ARG A 121 -6.51 -3.56 -2.52
C ARG A 121 -8.00 -3.38 -2.27
N SER A 122 -8.87 -3.86 -3.15
CA SER A 122 -10.31 -3.80 -2.93
C SER A 122 -10.75 -4.62 -1.71
N GLN A 123 -10.13 -5.80 -1.50
CA GLN A 123 -10.36 -6.63 -0.32
C GLN A 123 -9.87 -5.94 0.96
N ILE A 124 -8.71 -5.28 0.92
CA ILE A 124 -8.23 -4.48 2.04
C ILE A 124 -9.21 -3.35 2.37
N CYS A 125 -9.72 -2.63 1.37
CA CYS A 125 -10.68 -1.55 1.61
C CYS A 125 -11.97 -2.07 2.26
N ALA A 126 -12.48 -3.21 1.82
CA ALA A 126 -13.61 -3.87 2.47
C ALA A 126 -13.29 -4.25 3.92
N HIS A 127 -12.12 -4.84 4.17
CA HIS A 127 -11.69 -5.22 5.51
C HIS A 127 -11.48 -4.02 6.44
N LEU A 128 -10.83 -2.95 5.99
CA LEU A 128 -10.65 -1.71 6.76
C LEU A 128 -11.99 -1.05 7.10
N ARG A 129 -12.97 -1.14 6.20
CA ARG A 129 -14.35 -0.68 6.47
C ARG A 129 -15.00 -1.49 7.59
N GLU A 130 -14.83 -2.81 7.60
CA GLU A 130 -15.32 -3.67 8.70
C GLU A 130 -14.64 -3.33 10.04
N LEU A 131 -13.39 -2.88 10.00
CA LEU A 131 -12.67 -2.36 11.17
C LEU A 131 -13.08 -0.93 11.58
N GLY A 132 -14.08 -0.33 10.92
CA GLY A 132 -14.61 0.99 11.24
C GLY A 132 -13.87 2.17 10.59
N CYS A 133 -12.97 1.92 9.64
CA CYS A 133 -12.37 3.00 8.86
C CYS A 133 -13.42 3.64 7.94
N LYS A 134 -13.32 4.96 7.79
CA LYS A 134 -14.16 5.79 6.90
C LYS A 134 -13.45 6.13 5.60
N GLN A 135 -12.12 6.13 5.62
CA GLN A 135 -11.30 6.49 4.48
C GLN A 135 -10.02 5.67 4.47
N VAL A 136 -9.45 5.46 3.28
CA VAL A 136 -8.19 4.75 3.08
C VAL A 136 -7.25 5.59 2.25
N PHE A 137 -5.99 5.62 2.65
CA PHE A 137 -4.94 6.35 1.95
C PHE A 137 -3.90 5.39 1.37
N VAL A 138 -3.46 5.69 0.15
CA VAL A 138 -2.29 5.06 -0.47
C VAL A 138 -1.31 6.17 -0.87
N CYS A 139 -0.02 5.89 -0.80
CA CYS A 139 0.99 6.79 -1.33
C CYS A 139 1.74 6.09 -2.48
N ALA A 140 2.00 6.83 -3.55
CA ALA A 140 2.85 6.38 -4.63
C ALA A 140 3.84 7.50 -4.99
N GLY A 141 5.10 7.13 -5.26
CA GLY A 141 6.04 8.05 -5.91
C GLY A 141 5.47 8.54 -7.23
N ASP A 142 5.81 9.76 -7.62
CA ASP A 142 5.28 10.37 -8.85
C ASP A 142 5.76 9.67 -10.12
N ASP A 143 6.87 8.94 -10.05
CA ASP A 143 7.44 8.10 -11.11
C ASP A 143 6.79 6.70 -11.20
N ASN A 144 5.95 6.33 -10.24
CA ASN A 144 5.35 5.00 -10.16
C ASN A 144 3.97 4.94 -10.83
N GLU A 145 3.96 5.08 -12.16
CA GLU A 145 2.74 5.06 -12.98
C GLU A 145 1.88 3.81 -12.74
N ALA A 146 2.51 2.66 -12.50
CA ALA A 146 1.80 1.41 -12.21
C ALA A 146 0.99 1.50 -10.91
N SER A 147 1.56 2.06 -9.83
CA SER A 147 0.84 2.24 -8.57
C SER A 147 -0.27 3.28 -8.68
N HIS A 148 -0.05 4.36 -9.46
CA HIS A 148 -1.08 5.36 -9.78
C HIS A 148 -2.25 4.72 -10.53
N ALA A 149 -1.96 3.90 -11.55
CA ALA A 149 -2.99 3.20 -12.32
C ALA A 149 -3.80 2.23 -11.44
N VAL A 150 -3.14 1.50 -10.53
CA VAL A 150 -3.82 0.63 -9.57
C VAL A 150 -4.70 1.44 -8.62
N ALA A 151 -4.20 2.54 -8.06
CA ALA A 151 -4.97 3.40 -7.16
C ALA A 151 -6.26 3.90 -7.83
N ARG A 152 -6.15 4.50 -9.02
CA ARG A 152 -7.30 4.98 -9.80
C ARG A 152 -8.29 3.86 -10.13
N ARG A 153 -7.79 2.68 -10.52
CA ARG A 153 -8.65 1.52 -10.84
C ARG A 153 -9.44 1.03 -9.62
N CYS A 154 -8.87 1.17 -8.42
CA CYS A 154 -9.53 0.88 -7.15
C CYS A 154 -10.50 1.98 -6.68
N GLY A 155 -10.67 3.06 -7.45
CA GLY A 155 -11.54 4.18 -7.09
C GLY A 155 -10.91 5.14 -6.08
N PHE A 156 -9.58 5.14 -5.94
CA PHE A 156 -8.89 6.17 -5.19
C PHE A 156 -8.70 7.41 -6.07
N GLU A 157 -8.87 8.57 -5.46
CA GLU A 157 -8.69 9.88 -6.08
C GLU A 157 -7.43 10.55 -5.53
N PRO A 158 -6.66 11.29 -6.34
CA PRO A 158 -5.58 12.13 -5.83
C PRO A 158 -6.13 13.05 -4.74
N TYR A 159 -5.39 13.18 -3.64
CA TYR A 159 -5.82 13.97 -2.47
C TYR A 159 -4.77 14.99 -2.08
N GLU A 160 -3.50 14.61 -2.14
CA GLU A 160 -2.41 15.47 -1.71
C GLU A 160 -1.13 15.13 -2.48
N ALA A 161 -0.38 16.15 -2.90
CA ALA A 161 0.97 16.02 -3.40
C ALA A 161 1.97 16.40 -2.30
N ILE A 162 3.01 15.59 -2.12
CA ILE A 162 4.06 15.80 -1.13
C ILE A 162 5.42 15.80 -1.83
N THR A 163 6.18 16.87 -1.67
CA THR A 163 7.57 16.98 -2.14
C THR A 163 8.51 17.08 -0.96
N LEU A 164 9.48 16.18 -0.88
CA LEU A 164 10.66 16.29 -0.03
C LEU A 164 11.81 16.89 -0.83
N THR A 165 12.35 18.00 -0.35
CA THR A 165 13.63 18.56 -0.81
C THR A 165 14.68 18.39 0.29
N ARG A 166 15.80 17.75 -0.04
CA ARG A 166 16.97 17.66 0.83
C ARG A 166 18.07 18.58 0.31
N PHE A 167 18.50 19.51 1.16
CA PHE A 167 19.59 20.43 0.86
C PHE A 167 20.50 20.55 2.08
N LEU A 168 21.78 20.18 1.91
CA LEU A 168 22.79 20.22 3.00
C LEU A 168 22.34 19.51 4.30
N GLY A 169 21.64 18.37 4.17
CA GLY A 169 21.13 17.61 5.31
C GLY A 169 19.81 18.11 5.90
N LEU A 170 19.38 19.32 5.54
CA LEU A 170 18.06 19.84 5.91
C LEU A 170 16.98 19.19 5.05
N ARG A 171 15.84 18.86 5.68
CA ARG A 171 14.64 18.34 5.01
C ARG A 171 13.59 19.44 4.97
N HIS A 172 13.12 19.77 3.77
CA HIS A 172 11.98 20.64 3.55
C HIS A 172 10.86 19.84 2.91
N TYR A 173 9.65 19.98 3.44
CA TYR A 173 8.46 19.31 2.91
C TYR A 173 7.47 20.35 2.41
N GLU A 174 7.08 20.22 1.15
CA GLU A 174 5.99 20.96 0.54
C GLU A 174 4.79 20.03 0.40
N ARG A 175 3.61 20.50 0.79
CA ARG A 175 2.37 19.73 0.78
C ARG A 175 1.25 20.57 0.17
N HIS A 176 0.54 20.00 -0.79
CA HIS A 176 -0.56 20.67 -1.49
C HIS A 176 -1.74 19.72 -1.66
N LEU A 177 -2.93 20.15 -1.26
CA LEU A 177 -4.16 19.43 -1.55
C LEU A 177 -4.46 19.51 -3.06
N LEU A 178 -4.97 18.42 -3.61
CA LEU A 178 -5.29 18.26 -5.03
C LEU A 178 -6.80 18.32 -5.29
#